data_AF-A0A5C5X589-F1
#
_entry.id   AF-A0A5C5X589-F1
#
_cell.length_a   1.000
_cell.length_b   1.000
_cell.length_c   1.000
_cell.angle_alpha   90.00
_cell.angle_beta   90.00
_cell.angle_gamma   90.00
#
_symmetry.space_group_name_H-M   'P 1'
#
loop_
_entity.id
_entity.type
_entity.pdbx_description
1 polymer ?
#
loop_
_entity_poly.entity_id
_entity_poly.type
_entity_poly.pdbx_seq_one_letter_code
_entity_poly.pdbx_strand_id
1 'polypeptide(L)'
;MSPESQSELSKISENLSRLTSAVELLVESHLPKPRPIDLLGDMSKEEIAIILVARGWSGTKKELAENLGVGYSTLRSWPSFSRVWNTIKSGERLGEIVRKQNGKGQKIHDL
;
A
#
# COMPACT_ATOMS: atom_id res chain seq x y z
N MET A 1 41.95 12.51 -40.74
CA MET A 1 40.82 11.56 -40.97
C MET A 1 40.22 11.85 -42.32
N SER A 2 39.88 10.83 -43.11
CA SER A 2 39.22 11.04 -44.40
C SER A 2 37.72 11.37 -44.19
N PRO A 3 37.09 12.08 -45.14
CA PRO A 3 35.65 12.36 -45.12
C PRO A 3 34.80 11.07 -45.07
N GLU A 4 35.29 10.00 -45.72
CA GLU A 4 34.65 8.68 -45.69
C GLU A 4 34.65 8.07 -44.29
N SER A 5 35.76 8.16 -43.56
CA SER A 5 35.82 7.70 -42.17
C SER A 5 34.89 8.49 -41.24
N GLN A 6 34.67 9.78 -41.50
CA GLN A 6 33.72 10.59 -40.72
C GLN A 6 32.26 10.22 -41.03
N SER A 7 31.94 9.94 -42.30
CA SER A 7 30.61 9.50 -42.70
C SER A 7 30.24 8.14 -42.10
N GLU A 8 31.16 7.18 -42.10
CA GLU A 8 30.94 5.85 -41.51
C GLU A 8 30.75 5.93 -39.99
N LEU A 9 31.54 6.75 -39.29
CA LEU A 9 31.35 6.97 -37.84
C LEU A 9 30.00 7.63 -37.54
N SER A 10 29.54 8.55 -38.38
CA SER A 10 28.23 9.18 -38.23
C SER A 10 27.08 8.16 -38.37
N LYS A 11 27.18 7.25 -39.34
CA LYS A 11 26.18 6.18 -39.52
C LYS A 11 26.18 5.20 -38.34
N ILE A 12 27.36 4.84 -37.83
CA ILE A 12 27.49 3.98 -36.65
C ILE A 12 26.84 4.63 -35.43
N SER A 13 27.09 5.92 -35.20
CA SER A 13 26.48 6.66 -34.11
C SER A 13 24.96 6.68 -34.22
N GLU A 14 24.42 6.92 -35.42
CA GLU A 14 22.98 6.97 -35.64
C GLU A 14 22.33 5.59 -35.39
N ASN A 15 22.97 4.52 -35.86
CA ASN A 15 22.49 3.15 -35.63
C ASN A 15 22.51 2.77 -34.15
N LEU A 16 23.54 3.17 -33.40
CA LEU A 16 23.60 2.96 -31.96
C LEU A 16 22.49 3.70 -31.23
N SER A 17 22.23 4.97 -31.57
CA SER A 17 21.11 5.72 -30.99
C SER A 17 19.76 5.05 -31.24
N ARG A 18 19.52 4.58 -32.48
CA ARG A 18 18.29 3.85 -32.82
C ARG A 18 18.14 2.55 -32.02
N LEU A 19 19.24 1.82 -31.82
CA LEU A 19 19.23 0.59 -31.03
C LEU A 19 18.92 0.88 -29.56
N THR A 20 19.52 1.92 -28.98
CA THR A 20 19.24 2.33 -27.60
C THR A 20 17.76 2.64 -27.40
N SER A 21 17.17 3.46 -28.27
CA SER A 21 15.74 3.80 -28.18
C SER A 21 14.84 2.57 -28.38
N ALA A 22 15.20 1.64 -29.27
CA ALA A 22 14.44 0.41 -29.45
C ALA A 22 14.49 -0.50 -28.20
N VAL A 23 15.65 -0.57 -27.53
CA VAL A 23 15.82 -1.31 -26.28
C VAL A 23 15.01 -0.66 -25.15
N GLU A 24 15.02 0.67 -25.04
CA GLU A 24 14.21 1.40 -24.03
C GLU A 24 12.72 1.12 -24.20
N LEU A 25 12.20 1.18 -25.43
CA LEU A 25 10.79 0.85 -25.72
C LEU A 25 10.45 -0.62 -25.44
N LEU A 26 11.39 -1.53 -25.68
CA LEU A 26 11.23 -2.94 -25.34
C LEU A 26 11.20 -3.15 -23.82
N VAL A 27 12.06 -2.47 -23.07
CA VAL A 27 12.05 -2.52 -21.60
C VAL A 27 10.73 -1.96 -21.06
N GLU A 28 10.28 -0.80 -21.55
CA GLU A 28 9.01 -0.19 -21.14
C GLU A 28 7.79 -1.08 -21.45
N SER A 29 7.80 -1.77 -22.59
CA SER A 29 6.72 -2.68 -22.98
C SER A 29 6.71 -4.01 -22.20
N HIS A 30 7.84 -4.40 -21.60
CA HIS A 30 7.97 -5.60 -20.76
C HIS A 30 7.82 -5.30 -19.27
N LEU A 31 7.77 -4.03 -18.85
CA LEU A 31 7.39 -3.70 -17.48
C LEU A 31 5.90 -4.04 -17.31
N PRO A 32 5.53 -4.90 -16.34
CA PRO A 32 4.14 -5.19 -16.08
C PRO A 32 3.45 -3.86 -15.76
N LYS A 33 2.43 -3.51 -16.55
CA LYS A 33 1.60 -2.34 -16.25
C LYS A 33 1.15 -2.44 -14.79
N PRO A 34 1.35 -1.39 -13.96
CA PRO A 34 0.92 -1.45 -12.57
C PRO A 34 -0.56 -1.77 -12.57
N ARG A 35 -0.91 -2.91 -11.94
CA ARG A 35 -2.32 -3.25 -11.77
C ARG A 35 -2.98 -2.17 -10.92
N PRO A 36 -4.27 -1.87 -11.15
CA PRO A 36 -5.03 -1.05 -10.21
C PRO A 36 -4.88 -1.64 -8.80
N ILE A 37 -4.54 -0.79 -7.82
CA ILE A 37 -4.40 -1.21 -6.42
C ILE A 37 -5.79 -1.59 -5.91
N ASP A 38 -5.94 -2.83 -5.47
CA ASP A 38 -7.12 -3.27 -4.73
C ASP A 38 -6.84 -2.99 -3.25
N LEU A 39 -7.30 -1.85 -2.74
CA LEU A 39 -6.98 -1.38 -1.40
C LEU A 39 -7.35 -2.39 -0.28
N LEU A 40 -8.33 -3.28 -0.50
CA LEU A 40 -8.69 -4.27 0.52
C LEU A 40 -8.00 -5.62 0.27
N GLY A 41 -7.74 -5.97 -1.00
CA GLY A 41 -6.99 -7.17 -1.36
C GLY A 41 -5.48 -7.06 -1.15
N ASP A 42 -4.93 -5.84 -1.23
CA ASP A 42 -3.49 -5.56 -1.17
C ASP A 42 -3.00 -5.19 0.23
N MET A 43 -3.91 -4.89 1.16
CA MET A 43 -3.55 -4.55 2.54
C MET A 43 -3.43 -5.79 3.43
N SER A 44 -2.42 -5.78 4.28
CA SER A 44 -2.31 -6.74 5.37
C SER A 44 -3.45 -6.55 6.36
N LYS A 45 -3.81 -7.65 7.05
CA LYS A 45 -4.83 -7.60 8.10
C LYS A 45 -4.47 -6.64 9.24
N GLU A 46 -3.18 -6.39 9.49
CA GLU A 46 -2.72 -5.40 10.48
C GLU A 46 -3.06 -3.98 10.03
N GLU A 47 -2.84 -3.65 8.75
CA GLU A 47 -3.16 -2.34 8.20
C GLU A 47 -4.67 -2.08 8.18
N ILE A 48 -5.47 -3.09 7.81
CA ILE A 48 -6.94 -3.02 7.88
C ILE A 48 -7.39 -2.77 9.33
N ALA A 49 -6.79 -3.47 10.30
CA ALA A 49 -7.11 -3.28 11.72
C ALA A 49 -6.80 -1.86 12.19
N ILE A 50 -5.65 -1.30 11.79
CA ILE A 50 -5.26 0.08 12.12
C ILE A 50 -6.29 1.08 11.58
N ILE A 51 -6.69 0.93 10.31
CA ILE A 51 -7.68 1.82 9.68
C ILE A 51 -9.01 1.75 10.41
N LEU A 52 -9.51 0.55 10.72
CA LEU A 52 -10.78 0.38 11.42
C LEU A 52 -10.77 1.06 12.80
N VAL A 53 -9.67 0.91 13.54
CA VAL A 53 -9.53 1.55 14.86
C VAL A 53 -9.45 3.07 14.74
N ALA A 54 -8.66 3.58 13.80
CA ALA A 54 -8.54 5.01 13.54
C ALA A 54 -9.88 5.64 13.08
N ARG A 55 -10.69 4.91 12.30
CA ARG A 55 -12.02 5.33 11.87
C ARG A 55 -13.10 5.24 12.94
N GLY A 56 -12.77 4.72 14.12
CA GLY A 56 -13.68 4.75 15.25
C GLY A 56 -14.28 3.40 15.65
N TRP A 57 -13.63 2.26 15.36
CA TRP A 57 -14.02 0.92 15.84
C TRP A 57 -14.47 0.90 17.31
N SER A 58 -15.77 0.69 17.55
CA SER A 58 -16.38 0.78 18.88
C SER A 58 -16.34 -0.53 19.69
N GLY A 59 -15.98 -1.65 19.05
CA GLY A 59 -15.89 -2.96 19.71
C GLY A 59 -14.59 -3.19 20.48
N THR A 60 -14.46 -4.39 21.03
CA THR A 60 -13.25 -4.89 21.71
C THR A 60 -12.18 -5.31 20.70
N LYS A 61 -10.93 -5.48 21.17
CA LYS A 61 -9.86 -6.09 20.35
C LYS A 61 -10.20 -7.52 19.91
N LYS A 62 -10.98 -8.25 20.71
CA LYS A 62 -11.38 -9.63 20.43
C LYS A 62 -12.37 -9.68 19.26
N GLU A 63 -13.40 -8.85 19.30
CA GLU A 63 -14.38 -8.72 18.21
C GLU A 63 -13.71 -8.26 16.90
N LEU A 64 -12.72 -7.36 16.98
CA LEU A 64 -11.95 -6.95 15.81
C LEU A 64 -11.13 -8.11 15.22
N ALA A 65 -10.51 -8.93 16.06
CA ALA A 65 -9.75 -10.10 15.62
C ALA A 65 -10.66 -11.14 14.94
N GLU A 66 -11.84 -11.38 15.51
CA GLU A 66 -12.86 -12.25 14.94
C GLU A 66 -13.33 -11.73 13.58
N ASN A 67 -13.61 -10.42 13.46
CA ASN A 67 -14.02 -9.80 12.18
C ASN A 67 -12.96 -9.89 11.09
N LEU A 68 -11.68 -9.87 11.45
CA LEU A 68 -10.57 -10.00 10.50
C LEU A 68 -10.19 -11.47 10.23
N GLY A 69 -10.82 -12.43 10.90
CA GLY A 69 -10.48 -13.84 10.83
C GLY A 69 -9.02 -14.09 11.24
N VAL A 70 -8.56 -13.45 12.33
CA VAL A 70 -7.23 -13.65 12.91
C VAL A 70 -7.33 -14.05 14.37
N GLY A 71 -6.31 -14.77 14.86
CA GLY A 71 -6.22 -15.08 16.28
C GLY A 71 -6.09 -13.81 17.12
N TYR A 72 -6.78 -13.77 18.27
CA TYR A 72 -6.67 -12.65 19.21
C TYR A 72 -5.22 -12.41 19.68
N SER A 73 -4.46 -13.48 19.89
CA SER A 73 -3.03 -13.42 20.22
C SER A 73 -2.21 -12.78 19.10
N THR A 74 -2.49 -13.13 17.85
CA THR A 74 -1.86 -12.56 16.65
C THR A 74 -2.15 -11.06 16.53
N LEU A 75 -3.41 -10.66 16.66
CA LEU A 75 -3.76 -9.23 16.59
C LEU A 75 -3.11 -8.43 17.73
N ARG A 76 -2.93 -9.03 18.91
CA ARG A 76 -2.26 -8.38 20.04
C ARG A 76 -0.74 -8.29 19.87
N SER A 77 -0.11 -9.20 19.13
CA SER A 77 1.34 -9.18 18.91
C SER A 77 1.79 -8.17 17.85
N TRP A 78 0.87 -7.65 17.03
CA TRP A 78 1.10 -6.61 16.05
C TRP A 78 1.55 -5.29 16.70
N PRO A 79 2.82 -4.87 16.51
CA PRO A 79 3.36 -3.69 17.18
C PRO A 79 2.71 -2.38 16.72
N SER A 80 2.43 -2.25 15.43
CA SER A 80 1.84 -1.02 14.87
C SER A 80 0.38 -0.89 15.27
N PHE A 81 -0.37 -1.99 15.19
CA PHE A 81 -1.73 -2.04 15.73
C PHE A 81 -1.78 -1.69 17.23
N SER A 82 -0.92 -2.30 18.05
CA SER A 82 -0.91 -2.08 19.49
C SER A 82 -0.59 -0.64 19.86
N ARG A 83 0.34 -0.01 19.14
CA ARG A 83 0.66 1.41 19.30
C ARG A 83 -0.58 2.27 19.04
N VAL A 84 -1.18 2.14 17.86
CA VAL A 84 -2.36 2.92 17.46
C VAL A 84 -3.52 2.73 18.42
N TRP A 85 -3.82 1.49 18.80
CA TRP A 85 -4.88 1.19 19.76
C TRP A 85 -4.66 1.91 21.09
N ASN A 86 -3.46 1.80 21.66
CA ASN A 86 -3.14 2.38 22.96
C ASN A 86 -3.15 3.91 22.91
N THR A 87 -2.65 4.52 21.83
CA THR A 87 -2.72 5.96 21.59
C THR A 87 -4.17 6.43 21.57
N ILE A 88 -5.04 5.77 20.79
CA ILE A 88 -6.43 6.20 20.69
C ILE A 88 -7.18 6.00 22.02
N LYS A 89 -6.96 4.89 22.72
CA LYS A 89 -7.57 4.67 24.05
C LYS A 89 -7.09 5.67 25.09
N SER A 90 -5.84 6.09 25.00
CA SER A 90 -5.30 7.13 25.88
C SER A 90 -5.95 8.49 25.59
N GLY A 91 -6.05 8.87 24.31
CA GLY A 91 -6.73 10.11 23.90
C GLY A 91 -8.22 10.12 24.25
N GLU A 92 -8.92 8.99 24.13
CA GLU A 92 -10.31 8.85 24.60
C GLU A 92 -10.44 9.08 26.10
N ARG A 93 -9.53 8.49 26.89
CA ARG A 93 -9.53 8.63 28.36
C ARG A 93 -9.23 10.06 28.79
N LEU A 94 -8.38 10.77 28.05
CA LEU A 94 -8.04 12.17 28.29
C LEU A 94 -9.11 13.14 27.75
N GLY A 95 -10.10 12.65 27.01
CA GLY A 95 -11.10 13.48 26.34
C GLY A 95 -10.59 14.22 25.11
N GLU A 96 -9.34 13.97 24.68
CA GLU A 96 -8.72 14.54 23.48
C GLU A 96 -9.32 13.96 22.19
N ILE A 97 -9.83 12.73 22.26
CA ILE A 97 -10.48 12.04 21.15
C ILE A 97 -11.94 11.79 21.52
N VAL A 98 -12.85 12.52 20.87
CA VAL A 98 -14.29 12.30 20.99
C VAL A 98 -14.78 11.56 19.76
N ARG A 99 -15.17 10.29 19.93
CA ARG A 99 -15.76 9.50 18.83
C ARG A 99 -17.25 9.84 18.70
N LYS A 100 -17.69 10.24 17.51
CA LYS A 100 -19.11 10.15 17.17
C LYS A 100 -19.46 8.67 17.09
N GLN A 101 -20.46 8.23 17.87
CA GLN A 101 -20.96 6.85 17.79
C GLN A 101 -21.63 6.65 16.42
N ASN A 102 -20.84 6.34 15.40
CA ASN A 102 -21.37 5.73 14.19
C ASN A 102 -21.64 4.27 14.54
N GLY A 103 -22.84 3.79 14.16
CA GLY A 103 -23.48 2.59 14.70
C GLY A 103 -22.59 1.38 14.91
N LYS A 104 -22.93 0.60 15.94
CA LYS A 104 -22.31 -0.68 16.33
C LYS A 104 -21.80 -1.47 15.12
N GLY A 105 -20.49 -1.73 15.08
CA GLY A 105 -19.84 -2.76 14.28
C GLY A 105 -20.47 -3.01 12.91
N GLN A 106 -20.31 -2.08 11.95
CA GLN A 106 -20.52 -2.44 10.55
C GLN A 106 -19.54 -3.56 10.19
N LYS A 107 -20.10 -4.73 9.84
CA LYS A 107 -19.34 -5.83 9.26
C LYS A 107 -18.66 -5.33 7.99
N ILE A 108 -17.45 -5.78 7.73
CA ILE A 108 -16.61 -5.37 6.59
C ILE A 108 -17.28 -5.69 5.23
N HIS A 109 -18.42 -6.40 5.22
CA HIS A 109 -19.15 -6.78 4.01
C HIS A 109 -19.70 -5.61 3.16
N ASP A 110 -19.66 -4.37 3.66
CA ASP A 110 -20.13 -3.18 2.95
C ASP A 110 -19.02 -2.16 2.63
N LEU A 111 -17.74 -2.59 2.60
CA LEU A 111 -16.62 -1.81 2.08
C LEU A 111 -16.14 -2.30 0.72
#